data_AF-A0A166FNW9-F1
#
_entry.id   AF-A0A166FNW9-F1
#
_cell.length_a   1.000
_cell.length_b   1.000
_cell.length_c   1.000
_cell.angle_alpha   90.00
_cell.angle_beta   90.00
_cell.angle_gamma   90.00
#
_symmetry.space_group_name_H-M   'P 1'
#
loop_
_entity.id
_entity.type
_entity.pdbx_description
1 polymer ?
#
loop_
_entity_poly.entity_id
_entity_poly.type
_entity_poly.pdbx_seq_one_letter_code
_entity_poly.pdbx_strand_id
1 'polypeptide(L)'
;MSAPKRLSGLQREVLALYRKALRMTRAKPPATRPKFELFVRHAFRTSAASVSPRELTTIEYLIRRGGRQLEMFESPDVRDVTLSAEMQAWAREHATRRQPLAASEHA
;
A
#
# COMPACT_ATOMS: atom_id res chain seq x y z
N MET A 1 14.32 -14.02 -19.92
CA MET A 1 13.35 -13.00 -19.43
C MET A 1 12.02 -13.71 -19.20
N SER A 2 11.46 -13.65 -17.99
CA SER A 2 10.16 -14.27 -17.70
C SER A 2 9.04 -13.51 -18.41
N ALA A 3 8.09 -14.22 -19.02
CA ALA A 3 6.95 -13.61 -19.70
C ALA A 3 6.16 -12.70 -18.74
N PRO A 4 5.56 -11.60 -19.22
CA PRO A 4 4.79 -10.71 -18.36
C PRO A 4 3.63 -11.47 -17.73
N LYS A 5 3.63 -11.55 -16.39
CA LYS A 5 2.56 -12.22 -15.63
C LYS A 5 1.25 -11.47 -15.89
N ARG A 6 0.29 -12.15 -16.52
CA ARG A 6 -1.05 -11.61 -16.72
C ARG A 6 -1.72 -11.39 -15.36
N LEU A 7 -2.03 -10.14 -15.06
CA LEU A 7 -2.72 -9.76 -13.83
C LEU A 7 -4.24 -9.85 -14.03
N SER A 8 -4.96 -10.30 -13.01
CA SER A 8 -6.43 -10.23 -12.98
C SER A 8 -6.91 -8.77 -12.93
N GLY A 9 -8.17 -8.52 -13.28
CA GLY A 9 -8.78 -7.18 -13.17
C GLY A 9 -8.60 -6.60 -11.77
N LEU A 10 -8.91 -7.39 -10.75
CA LEU A 10 -8.80 -7.00 -9.34
C LEU A 10 -7.34 -6.71 -8.93
N GLN A 11 -6.37 -7.51 -9.38
CA GLN A 11 -4.95 -7.23 -9.13
C GLN A 11 -4.52 -5.90 -9.77
N ARG A 12 -5.02 -5.58 -10.97
CA ARG A 12 -4.75 -4.29 -11.63
C ARG A 12 -5.33 -3.12 -10.84
N GLU A 13 -6.52 -3.29 -10.28
CA GLU A 13 -7.16 -2.28 -9.43
C GLU A 13 -6.40 -2.04 -8.12
N VAL A 14 -5.99 -3.11 -7.42
CA VAL A 14 -5.13 -2.99 -6.22
C VAL A 14 -3.85 -2.21 -6.55
N LEU A 15 -3.16 -2.57 -7.65
CA LEU A 15 -1.94 -1.88 -8.06
C LEU A 15 -2.18 -0.45 -8.53
N ALA A 16 -3.34 -0.16 -9.14
CA ALA A 16 -3.72 1.19 -9.51
C ALA A 16 -3.93 2.06 -8.27
N LEU A 17 -4.65 1.54 -7.27
CA LEU A 17 -4.87 2.22 -6.00
C LEU A 17 -3.56 2.46 -5.26
N TYR A 18 -2.68 1.45 -5.17
CA TYR A 18 -1.37 1.58 -4.54
C TYR A 18 -0.51 2.67 -5.20
N ARG A 19 -0.44 2.67 -6.54
CA ARG A 19 0.30 3.70 -7.28
C ARG A 19 -0.31 5.09 -7.11
N LYS A 20 -1.65 5.19 -7.04
CA LYS A 20 -2.33 6.46 -6.76
C LYS A 20 -1.97 6.96 -5.36
N ALA A 21 -2.01 6.10 -4.36
CA ALA A 21 -1.63 6.43 -2.97
C ALA A 21 -0.17 6.90 -2.86
N LEU A 22 0.77 6.23 -3.52
CA LEU A 22 2.17 6.66 -3.56
C LEU A 22 2.40 7.98 -4.31
N ARG A 23 1.55 8.32 -5.30
CA ARG A 23 1.63 9.62 -5.97
C ARG A 23 1.09 10.73 -5.10
N MET A 24 0.01 10.48 -4.35
CA MET A 24 -0.55 11.44 -3.40
C MET A 24 0.49 11.92 -2.38
N THR A 25 1.37 11.03 -1.90
CA THR A 25 2.42 11.42 -0.93
C THR A 25 3.36 12.50 -1.47
N ARG A 26 3.54 12.61 -2.79
CA ARG A 26 4.38 13.63 -3.43
C ARG A 26 3.79 15.03 -3.31
N ALA A 27 2.47 15.15 -3.17
CA ALA A 27 1.78 16.41 -2.94
C ALA A 27 1.89 16.89 -1.48
N LYS A 28 2.40 16.04 -0.56
CA LYS A 28 2.54 16.38 0.86
C LYS A 28 3.82 17.17 1.15
N PRO A 29 3.90 17.90 2.27
CA PRO A 29 5.12 18.62 2.66
C PRO A 29 6.34 17.69 2.71
N PRO A 30 7.52 18.11 2.18
CA PRO A 30 8.71 17.25 2.12
C PRO A 30 9.07 16.55 3.43
N ALA A 31 8.91 17.24 4.56
CA ALA A 31 9.22 16.70 5.89
C ALA A 31 8.32 15.54 6.33
N THR A 32 7.08 15.46 5.84
CA THR A 32 6.10 14.44 6.24
C THR A 32 5.91 13.35 5.18
N ARG A 33 6.41 13.53 3.95
CA ARG A 33 6.31 12.51 2.87
C ARG A 33 6.80 11.13 3.29
N PRO A 34 7.95 10.96 3.98
CA PRO A 34 8.41 9.63 4.38
C PRO A 34 7.41 8.91 5.28
N LYS A 35 6.70 9.64 6.15
CA LYS A 35 5.67 9.06 7.02
C LYS A 35 4.47 8.58 6.20
N PHE A 36 3.98 9.39 5.25
CA PHE A 36 2.90 8.98 4.36
C PHE A 36 3.29 7.76 3.51
N GLU A 37 4.51 7.72 2.96
CA GLU A 37 4.98 6.56 2.20
C GLU A 37 5.02 5.29 3.05
N LEU A 38 5.54 5.40 4.27
CA LEU A 38 5.58 4.29 5.21
C LEU A 38 4.16 3.81 5.57
N PHE A 39 3.26 4.74 5.89
CA PHE A 39 1.86 4.43 6.17
C PHE A 39 1.20 3.66 5.02
N VAL A 40 1.35 4.14 3.78
CA VAL A 40 0.81 3.50 2.58
C VAL A 40 1.44 2.12 2.37
N ARG A 41 2.77 2.00 2.42
CA ARG A 41 3.46 0.72 2.23
C ARG A 41 3.04 -0.30 3.27
N HIS A 42 3.00 0.09 4.54
CA HIS A 42 2.58 -0.76 5.64
C HIS A 42 1.15 -1.24 5.42
N ALA A 43 0.19 -0.32 5.22
CA ALA A 43 -1.22 -0.67 5.04
C ALA A 43 -1.45 -1.70 3.92
N PHE A 44 -0.84 -1.49 2.75
CA PHE A 44 -0.98 -2.43 1.63
C PHE A 44 -0.31 -3.77 1.90
N ARG A 45 0.84 -3.80 2.58
CA ARG A 45 1.54 -5.04 2.92
C ARG A 45 0.77 -5.84 3.96
N THR A 46 0.27 -5.19 5.02
CA THR A 46 -0.56 -5.82 6.04
C THR A 46 -1.83 -6.40 5.43
N SER A 47 -2.56 -5.64 4.60
CA SER A 47 -3.76 -6.15 3.93
C SER A 47 -3.48 -7.29 2.95
N ALA A 48 -2.38 -7.22 2.20
CA ALA A 48 -2.01 -8.29 1.28
C ALA A 48 -1.58 -9.58 2.00
N ALA A 49 -1.02 -9.47 3.21
CA ALA A 49 -0.68 -10.63 4.04
C ALA A 49 -1.89 -11.24 4.75
N SER A 50 -2.94 -10.45 4.99
CA SER A 50 -4.11 -10.88 5.76
C SER A 50 -5.28 -11.41 4.92
N VAL A 51 -5.22 -11.35 3.59
CA VAL A 51 -6.34 -11.73 2.70
C VAL A 51 -5.87 -12.69 1.62
N SER A 52 -6.61 -13.79 1.46
CA SER A 52 -6.35 -14.76 0.40
C SER A 52 -6.73 -14.20 -0.98
N PRO A 53 -5.99 -14.51 -2.05
CA PRO A 53 -6.38 -14.14 -3.43
C PRO A 53 -7.77 -14.64 -3.87
N ARG A 54 -8.33 -15.63 -3.16
CA ARG A 54 -9.67 -16.20 -3.43
C ARG A 54 -10.82 -15.39 -2.82
N GLU A 55 -10.53 -14.50 -1.87
CA GLU A 55 -11.53 -13.68 -1.18
C GLU A 55 -11.87 -12.41 -1.97
N LEU A 56 -12.44 -12.59 -3.17
CA LEU A 56 -12.67 -11.51 -4.12
C LEU A 56 -13.50 -10.36 -3.52
N THR A 57 -14.60 -10.68 -2.85
CA THR A 57 -15.48 -9.70 -2.20
C THR A 57 -14.75 -8.87 -1.13
N THR A 58 -13.88 -9.52 -0.35
CA THR A 58 -13.05 -8.84 0.66
C THR A 58 -12.06 -7.89 -0.01
N ILE A 59 -11.38 -8.33 -1.06
CA ILE A 59 -10.43 -7.50 -1.80
C ILE A 59 -11.13 -6.29 -2.44
N GLU A 60 -12.29 -6.49 -3.06
CA GLU A 60 -13.09 -5.40 -3.61
C GLU A 60 -13.51 -4.39 -2.55
N TYR A 61 -13.97 -4.87 -1.38
CA TYR A 61 -14.28 -4.02 -0.25
C TYR A 61 -13.07 -3.19 0.19
N LEU A 62 -11.89 -3.81 0.30
CA LEU A 62 -10.65 -3.13 0.67
C LEU A 62 -10.24 -2.09 -0.38
N ILE A 63 -10.40 -2.36 -1.67
CA ILE A 63 -10.16 -1.38 -2.74
C ILE A 63 -11.08 -0.18 -2.58
N ARG A 64 -12.39 -0.40 -2.39
CA ARG A 64 -13.37 0.69 -2.20
C ARG A 64 -13.08 1.49 -0.94
N ARG A 65 -12.77 0.83 0.17
CA ARG A 65 -12.42 1.48 1.45
C ARG A 65 -11.14 2.29 1.31
N GLY A 66 -10.10 1.73 0.70
CA GLY A 66 -8.83 2.41 0.47
C GLY A 66 -8.95 3.59 -0.48
N GLY A 67 -9.83 3.51 -1.49
CA GLY A 67 -10.18 4.63 -2.36
C GLY A 67 -10.74 5.82 -1.59
N ARG A 68 -11.76 5.60 -0.75
CA ARG A 68 -12.34 6.66 0.11
C ARG A 68 -11.32 7.26 1.07
N GLN A 69 -10.47 6.41 1.68
CA GLN A 69 -9.42 6.88 2.58
C GLN A 69 -8.38 7.73 1.83
N LEU A 70 -8.06 7.36 0.59
CA LEU A 70 -7.14 8.13 -0.25
C LEU A 70 -7.72 9.49 -0.64
N GLU A 71 -9.00 9.58 -0.97
CA GLU A 71 -9.67 10.87 -1.27
C GLU A 71 -9.54 11.85 -0.09
N MET A 72 -9.73 11.38 1.15
CA MET A 72 -9.49 12.18 2.35
C MET A 72 -8.02 12.66 2.43
N PHE A 73 -7.06 11.77 2.16
CA PHE A 73 -5.65 12.13 2.16
C PHE A 73 -5.25 12.98 0.96
N GLU A 74 -6.01 13.08 -0.12
CA GLU A 74 -5.71 13.98 -1.25
C GLU A 74 -5.97 15.45 -0.89
N SER A 75 -6.79 15.73 0.13
CA SER A 75 -7.02 17.09 0.62
C SER A 75 -5.70 17.80 1.01
N PRO A 76 -5.50 19.07 0.59
CA PRO A 76 -4.32 19.86 0.96
C PRO A 76 -4.27 20.18 2.46
N ASP A 77 -5.39 20.06 3.18
CA ASP A 77 -5.45 20.32 4.61
C ASP A 77 -4.82 19.21 5.45
N VAL A 78 -4.80 17.98 4.91
CA VAL A 78 -4.14 16.84 5.56
C VAL A 78 -2.64 16.87 5.24
N ARG A 79 -1.85 17.44 6.17
CA ARG A 79 -0.42 17.71 5.97
C ARG A 79 0.52 16.72 6.66
N ASP A 80 0.04 15.96 7.64
CA ASP A 80 0.83 14.96 8.36
C ASP A 80 -0.02 13.73 8.72
N VAL A 81 0.65 12.63 9.06
CA VAL A 81 0.08 11.41 9.64
C VAL A 81 0.93 10.95 10.81
N THR A 82 0.27 10.42 11.84
CA THR A 82 0.94 9.76 12.95
C THR A 82 1.21 8.30 12.60
N LEU A 83 2.40 7.83 12.93
CA LEU A 83 2.80 6.43 12.73
C LEU A 83 2.69 5.71 14.06
N SER A 84 2.00 4.57 14.08
CA SER A 84 1.95 3.71 15.27
C SER A 84 3.35 3.15 15.59
N ALA A 85 3.55 2.71 16.83
CA ALA A 85 4.79 2.05 17.25
C ALA A 85 5.10 0.82 16.36
N GLU A 86 4.06 0.06 15.98
CA GLU A 86 4.15 -1.06 15.05
C GLU A 86 4.71 -0.63 13.68
N MET A 87 4.16 0.44 13.07
CA MET A 87 4.65 0.94 11.77
C MET A 87 6.10 1.39 11.84
N GLN A 88 6.50 2.00 12.96
CA GLN A 88 7.89 2.41 13.18
C GLN A 88 8.81 1.20 13.33
N ALA A 89 8.37 0.15 14.02
CA ALA A 89 9.12 -1.10 14.15
C ALA A 89 9.25 -1.80 12.78
N TRP A 90 8.15 -1.91 12.04
CA TRP A 90 8.13 -2.45 10.68
C TRP A 90 9.12 -1.74 9.75
N ALA A 91 9.18 -0.40 9.84
CA ALA A 91 10.12 0.39 9.06
C ALA A 91 11.59 0.08 9.39
N ARG A 92 11.93 -0.08 10.68
CA ARG A 92 13.28 -0.44 11.11
C ARG A 92 13.70 -1.80 10.58
N GLU A 93 12.79 -2.78 10.60
CA GLU A 93 13.04 -4.13 10.09
C GLU A 93 13.20 -4.15 8.56
N HIS A 94 12.40 -3.36 7.85
CA HIS A 94 12.35 -3.37 6.38
C HIS A 94 13.28 -2.33 5.72
N ALA A 95 13.90 -1.42 6.48
CA ALA A 95 14.83 -0.41 5.95
C ALA A 95 16.08 -1.03 5.28
N THR A 96 16.47 -2.24 5.70
CA THR A 96 17.64 -2.97 5.18
C THR A 96 17.32 -3.86 3.99
N ARG A 97 16.05 -4.18 3.75
CA ARG A 97 15.60 -5.03 2.64
C ARG A 97 14.96 -4.20 1.54
N ARG A 98 15.69 -3.95 0.44
CA ARG A 98 15.05 -3.81 -0.88
C ARG A 98 14.45 -5.17 -1.26
N GLN A 99 13.33 -5.54 -0.65
CA GLN A 99 12.72 -6.85 -0.87
C GLN A 99 12.00 -6.88 -2.23
N PRO A 100 12.40 -7.74 -3.16
CA PRO A 100 11.68 -7.92 -4.42
C PRO A 100 10.30 -8.51 -4.12
N LEU A 101 9.29 -8.08 -4.88
CA LEU A 101 7.87 -8.31 -4.61
C LEU A 101 7.40 -9.75 -4.94
N ALA A 102 8.26 -10.77 -4.84
CA ALA A 102 7.90 -12.14 -5.19
C ALA A 102 8.69 -13.17 -4.37
N ALA A 103 7.99 -13.86 -3.48
CA ALA A 103 8.17 -15.28 -3.12
C ALA A 103 7.28 -15.62 -1.91
N SER A 104 5.96 -15.57 -2.09
CA SER A 104 5.05 -16.37 -1.27
C SER A 104 4.39 -17.36 -2.23
N GLU A 105 5.15 -18.39 -2.58
CA GLU A 105 4.59 -19.63 -3.09
C GLU A 105 3.74 -20.20 -1.96
N HIS A 106 2.43 -20.28 -2.19
CA HIS A 106 1.53 -21.00 -1.30
C HIS A 106 1.78 -22.49 -1.52
N ALA A 107 2.30 -23.16 -0.49
CA ALA A 107 2.10 -24.59 -0.27
C ALA A 107 0.69 -24.81 0.31
#